data_AF-A0A385BTT7-F1
#
_entry.id   AF-A0A385BTT7-F1
#
_cell.length_a   1.000
_cell.length_b   1.000
_cell.length_c   1.000
_cell.angle_alpha   90.00
_cell.angle_beta   90.00
_cell.angle_gamma   90.00
#
_symmetry.space_group_name_H-M   'P 1'
#
loop_
_entity.id
_entity.type
_entity.pdbx_description
1 polymer ?
#
loop_
_entity_poly.entity_id
_entity_poly.type
_entity_poly.pdbx_seq_one_letter_code
_entity_poly.pdbx_strand_id
1 'polypeptide(L)'
;MNTIDFFKLQSKNLHRDFKTKKPVSDKVDRVLLYEYEPKYFDVGTIIYEFNLDEEKLTLMKAQHVIAQIAGFQKWTVLIKASEPDLKIAKILYENQDVIDLRMWVDYIAEAERMNQTNFDSETKLAICEQVFEKGVFDDVLFDCYLLDKKY
;
A
#
# COMPACT_ATOMS: atom_id res chain seq x y z
N MET A 1 -2.40 -5.32 -18.11
CA MET A 1 -3.45 -4.91 -17.16
C MET A 1 -3.25 -3.42 -16.90
N ASN A 2 -4.28 -2.57 -17.00
CA ASN A 2 -4.11 -1.16 -16.64
C ASN A 2 -3.93 -1.05 -15.11
N THR A 3 -3.38 0.07 -14.64
CA THR A 3 -3.02 0.24 -13.22
C THR A 3 -4.23 0.22 -12.28
N ILE A 4 -5.41 0.65 -12.75
CA ILE A 4 -6.65 0.56 -11.96
C ILE A 4 -7.04 -0.91 -11.75
N ASP A 5 -6.93 -1.75 -12.78
CA ASP A 5 -7.25 -3.17 -12.69
C ASP A 5 -6.27 -3.92 -11.79
N PHE A 6 -5.01 -3.48 -11.71
CA PHE A 6 -4.08 -3.91 -10.68
C PHE A 6 -4.63 -3.64 -9.28
N PHE A 7 -5.00 -2.41 -8.94
CA PHE A 7 -5.52 -2.10 -7.60
C PHE A 7 -6.86 -2.77 -7.29
N LYS A 8 -7.72 -3.00 -8.30
CA LYS A 8 -8.92 -3.83 -8.14
C LYS A 8 -8.57 -5.27 -7.79
N LEU A 9 -7.54 -5.84 -8.42
CA LEU A 9 -7.06 -7.19 -8.11
C LEU A 9 -6.52 -7.24 -6.67
N GLN A 10 -5.71 -6.27 -6.26
CA GLN A 10 -5.20 -6.20 -4.88
C GLN A 10 -6.33 -6.10 -3.86
N SER A 11 -7.36 -5.29 -4.14
CA SER A 11 -8.54 -5.18 -3.27
C SER A 11 -9.28 -6.51 -3.13
N LYS A 12 -9.37 -7.31 -4.21
CA LYS A 12 -9.97 -8.64 -4.18
C LYS A 12 -9.11 -9.65 -3.42
N ASN A 13 -7.78 -9.55 -3.54
CA ASN A 13 -6.85 -10.40 -2.81
C ASN A 13 -6.92 -10.13 -1.31
N LEU A 14 -6.88 -8.86 -0.87
CA LEU A 14 -7.03 -8.49 0.53
C LEU A 14 -8.38 -8.95 1.10
N HIS A 15 -9.47 -8.76 0.35
CA HIS A 15 -10.78 -9.26 0.76
C HIS A 15 -10.84 -10.80 0.80
N ARG A 16 -10.03 -11.52 0.00
CA ARG A 16 -9.91 -12.98 0.10
C ARG A 16 -9.22 -13.35 1.41
N ASP A 17 -8.16 -12.63 1.78
CA ASP A 17 -7.44 -12.88 3.02
C ASP A 17 -8.29 -12.56 4.27
N PHE A 18 -9.09 -11.49 4.24
CA PHE A 18 -10.07 -11.21 5.30
C PHE A 18 -11.07 -12.34 5.54
N LYS A 19 -11.37 -13.16 4.52
CA LYS A 19 -12.29 -14.31 4.64
C LYS A 19 -11.65 -15.56 5.25
N THR A 20 -10.33 -15.56 5.44
CA THR A 20 -9.62 -16.66 6.13
C THR A 20 -9.79 -16.62 7.64
N LYS A 21 -10.47 -15.60 8.15
CA LYS A 21 -10.90 -15.38 9.53
C LYS A 21 -11.40 -16.66 10.22
N LYS A 22 -10.75 -17.05 11.31
CA LYS A 22 -11.11 -18.16 12.20
C LYS A 22 -11.25 -17.68 13.65
N PRO A 23 -12.28 -18.12 14.40
CA PRO A 23 -12.41 -17.77 15.81
C PRO A 23 -11.21 -18.27 16.61
N VAL A 24 -10.64 -17.42 17.46
CA VAL A 24 -9.60 -17.82 18.41
C VAL A 24 -10.25 -18.60 19.55
N SER A 25 -9.70 -19.76 19.91
CA SER A 25 -10.21 -20.59 21.00
C SER A 25 -9.96 -19.99 22.39
N ASP A 26 -8.90 -19.18 22.55
CA ASP A 26 -8.52 -18.55 23.82
C ASP A 26 -8.69 -17.02 23.78
N LYS A 27 -9.63 -16.53 24.59
CA LYS A 27 -10.01 -15.10 24.72
C LYS A 27 -9.08 -14.32 25.66
N VAL A 28 -7.77 -14.46 25.52
CA VAL A 28 -6.81 -13.71 26.36
C VAL A 28 -6.28 -12.52 25.57
N ASP A 29 -6.70 -11.31 25.96
CA ASP A 29 -6.11 -9.99 25.63
C ASP A 29 -5.34 -9.90 24.30
N ARG A 30 -6.01 -10.24 23.19
CA ARG A 30 -5.43 -10.07 21.85
C ARG A 30 -5.92 -8.77 21.23
N VAL A 31 -4.99 -8.12 20.52
CA VAL A 31 -5.26 -6.96 19.65
C VAL A 31 -6.20 -7.34 18.49
N LEU A 32 -6.25 -8.63 18.12
CA LEU A 32 -7.15 -9.19 17.10
C LEU A 32 -8.16 -10.16 17.73
N LEU A 33 -9.42 -10.06 17.30
CA LEU A 33 -10.53 -10.94 17.66
C LEU A 33 -10.44 -12.31 16.96
N TYR A 34 -9.74 -12.37 15.83
CA TYR A 34 -9.64 -13.56 14.99
C TYR A 34 -8.21 -13.90 14.61
N GLU A 35 -8.01 -15.18 14.31
CA GLU A 35 -6.83 -15.66 13.60
C GLU A 35 -7.10 -15.66 12.09
N TYR A 36 -6.06 -15.39 11.30
CA TYR A 36 -6.13 -15.33 9.85
C TYR A 36 -5.06 -16.24 9.25
N GLU A 37 -5.37 -16.86 8.11
CA GLU A 37 -4.43 -17.63 7.30
C GLU A 37 -4.28 -16.95 5.92
N PRO A 38 -3.75 -15.71 5.90
CA PRO A 38 -3.68 -14.92 4.68
C PRO A 38 -2.68 -15.49 3.68
N LYS A 39 -2.93 -15.24 2.39
CA LYS A 39 -2.03 -15.63 1.30
C LYS A 39 -1.25 -14.46 0.70
N TYR A 40 -1.80 -13.26 0.73
CA TYR A 40 -1.25 -12.10 0.02
C TYR A 40 -0.78 -11.01 0.97
N PHE A 41 -1.52 -10.77 2.06
CA PHE A 41 -1.30 -9.61 2.94
C PHE A 41 -1.09 -9.99 4.40
N ASP A 42 -0.26 -9.22 5.10
CA ASP A 42 -0.25 -9.22 6.56
C ASP A 42 -1.53 -8.55 7.07
N VAL A 43 -2.59 -9.35 7.19
CA VAL A 43 -3.91 -8.94 7.62
C VAL A 43 -3.89 -8.41 9.06
N GLY A 44 -3.05 -8.96 9.94
CA GLY A 44 -2.99 -8.52 11.34
C GLY A 44 -2.49 -7.08 11.45
N THR A 45 -1.39 -6.78 10.76
CA THR A 45 -0.83 -5.43 10.68
C THR A 45 -1.83 -4.47 10.02
N ILE A 46 -2.48 -4.88 8.93
CA ILE A 46 -3.52 -4.05 8.27
C ILE A 46 -4.69 -3.75 9.22
N ILE A 47 -5.22 -4.73 9.93
CA ILE A 47 -6.36 -4.49 10.83
C ILE A 47 -5.99 -3.49 11.91
N TYR A 48 -4.81 -3.65 12.51
CA TYR A 48 -4.31 -2.79 13.57
C TYR A 48 -4.10 -1.35 13.08
N GLU A 49 -3.32 -1.16 12.02
CA GLU A 49 -2.92 0.18 11.57
C GLU A 49 -4.06 0.97 10.93
N PHE A 50 -4.99 0.29 10.24
CA PHE A 50 -6.16 0.94 9.65
C PHE A 50 -7.37 0.95 10.60
N ASN A 51 -7.21 0.50 11.85
CA ASN A 51 -8.25 0.44 12.89
C ASN A 51 -9.56 -0.17 12.36
N LEU A 52 -9.45 -1.37 11.77
CA LEU A 52 -10.56 -2.04 11.11
C LEU A 52 -11.42 -2.84 12.10
N ASP A 53 -12.74 -2.75 11.94
CA ASP A 53 -13.69 -3.63 12.61
C ASP A 53 -13.68 -5.00 11.93
N GLU A 54 -13.10 -6.00 12.60
CA GLU A 54 -12.95 -7.38 12.10
C GLU A 54 -14.29 -8.06 11.76
N GLU A 55 -15.41 -7.56 12.28
CA GLU A 55 -16.75 -8.04 11.95
C GLU A 55 -17.34 -7.40 10.69
N LYS A 56 -16.71 -6.33 10.17
CA LYS A 56 -17.20 -5.54 9.03
C LYS A 56 -16.19 -5.45 7.88
N LEU A 57 -15.42 -6.51 7.65
CA LEU A 57 -14.42 -6.59 6.58
C LEU A 57 -15.04 -6.89 5.20
N THR A 58 -15.55 -5.85 4.54
CA THR A 58 -16.16 -5.94 3.20
C THR A 58 -15.15 -5.67 2.07
N LEU A 59 -15.51 -6.01 0.82
CA LEU A 59 -14.72 -5.63 -0.36
C LEU A 59 -14.53 -4.11 -0.47
N MET A 60 -15.54 -3.31 -0.12
CA MET A 60 -15.44 -1.85 -0.13
C MET A 60 -14.39 -1.38 0.88
N LYS A 61 -14.34 -1.99 2.07
CA LYS A 61 -13.28 -1.70 3.06
C LYS A 61 -11.90 -2.09 2.53
N ALA A 62 -11.76 -3.26 1.90
CA ALA A 62 -10.52 -3.65 1.26
C ALA A 62 -10.08 -2.64 0.17
N GLN A 63 -11.01 -2.15 -0.66
CA GLN A 63 -10.72 -1.11 -1.65
C GLN A 63 -10.22 0.19 -1.02
N HIS A 64 -10.81 0.62 0.11
CA HIS A 64 -10.35 1.80 0.82
C HIS A 64 -8.95 1.62 1.40
N VAL A 65 -8.68 0.47 2.03
CA VAL A 65 -7.36 0.14 2.58
C VAL A 65 -6.31 0.12 1.47
N ILE A 66 -6.56 -0.58 0.35
CA ILE A 66 -5.62 -0.61 -0.78
C ILE A 66 -5.35 0.80 -1.32
N ALA A 67 -6.37 1.67 -1.36
CA ALA A 67 -6.15 3.05 -1.77
C ALA A 67 -5.23 3.81 -0.81
N GLN A 68 -5.39 3.61 0.51
CA GLN A 68 -4.54 4.23 1.52
C GLN A 68 -3.10 3.71 1.49
N ILE A 69 -2.92 2.40 1.34
CA ILE A 69 -1.59 1.79 1.12
C ILE A 69 -0.93 2.34 -0.16
N ALA A 70 -1.71 2.64 -1.19
CA ALA A 70 -1.22 3.27 -2.43
C ALA A 70 -1.05 4.79 -2.32
N GLY A 71 -1.19 5.39 -1.13
CA GLY A 71 -0.99 6.82 -0.89
C GLY A 71 -2.21 7.73 -1.15
N PHE A 72 -3.40 7.16 -1.34
CA PHE A 72 -4.63 7.90 -1.57
C PHE A 72 -5.59 7.85 -0.38
N GLN A 73 -6.30 8.95 -0.10
CA GLN A 73 -7.25 9.00 1.01
C GLN A 73 -8.35 7.92 0.95
N LYS A 74 -8.83 7.59 -0.25
CA LYS A 74 -9.93 6.64 -0.47
C LYS A 74 -9.98 6.14 -1.90
N TRP A 75 -10.63 5.00 -2.11
CA TRP A 75 -10.81 4.37 -3.42
C TRP A 75 -11.31 5.30 -4.53
N THR A 76 -12.29 6.14 -4.24
CA THR A 76 -12.86 7.06 -5.23
C THR A 76 -11.89 8.15 -5.71
N VAL A 77 -10.85 8.44 -4.92
CA VAL A 77 -9.77 9.37 -5.31
C VAL A 77 -8.78 8.63 -6.20
N LEU A 78 -8.36 7.43 -5.80
CA LEU A 78 -7.46 6.58 -6.59
C LEU A 78 -7.98 6.35 -8.01
N ILE A 79 -9.23 5.95 -8.19
CA ILE A 79 -9.77 5.64 -9.53
C ILE A 79 -9.94 6.86 -10.45
N LYS A 80 -9.76 8.08 -9.92
CA LYS A 80 -9.83 9.35 -10.66
C LYS A 80 -8.45 9.99 -10.84
N ALA A 81 -7.39 9.38 -10.28
CA ALA A 81 -6.04 9.89 -10.40
C ALA A 81 -5.54 9.83 -11.85
N SER A 82 -4.55 10.66 -12.16
CA SER A 82 -3.93 10.66 -13.48
C SER A 82 -3.19 9.35 -13.74
N GLU A 83 -2.95 9.01 -15.00
CA GLU A 83 -2.18 7.80 -15.34
C GLU A 83 -0.76 7.81 -14.72
N PRO A 84 -0.01 8.93 -14.73
CA PRO A 84 1.30 8.96 -14.08
C PRO A 84 1.22 8.77 -12.57
N ASP A 85 0.27 9.41 -11.88
CA ASP A 85 0.10 9.23 -10.43
C ASP A 85 -0.25 7.78 -10.08
N LEU A 86 -1.08 7.13 -10.91
CA LEU A 86 -1.39 5.71 -10.74
C LEU A 86 -0.16 4.82 -10.92
N LYS A 87 0.71 5.11 -11.91
CA LYS A 87 1.96 4.37 -12.13
C LYS A 87 2.92 4.54 -10.96
N ILE A 88 3.12 5.77 -10.47
CA ILE A 88 3.93 6.05 -9.27
C ILE A 88 3.39 5.25 -8.08
N ALA A 89 2.08 5.33 -7.82
CA ALA A 89 1.45 4.60 -6.73
C ALA A 89 1.65 3.09 -6.83
N LYS A 90 1.61 2.52 -8.05
CA LYS A 90 1.88 1.10 -8.26
C LYS A 90 3.33 0.74 -7.95
N ILE A 91 4.30 1.54 -8.42
CA ILE A 91 5.72 1.31 -8.16
C ILE A 91 5.98 1.32 -6.65
N LEU A 92 5.51 2.35 -5.95
CA LEU A 92 5.66 2.45 -4.49
C LEU A 92 4.97 1.30 -3.76
N TYR A 93 3.77 0.92 -4.22
CA TYR A 93 3.03 -0.19 -3.65
C TYR A 93 3.78 -1.52 -3.76
N GLU A 94 4.42 -1.80 -4.89
CA GLU A 94 5.15 -3.07 -5.11
C GLU A 94 6.51 -3.11 -4.41
N ASN A 95 7.00 -1.95 -3.92
CA ASN A 95 8.29 -1.79 -3.28
C ASN A 95 8.17 -1.14 -1.88
N GLN A 96 7.08 -1.45 -1.17
CA GLN A 96 6.85 -0.98 0.21
C GLN A 96 7.95 -1.45 1.18
N ASP A 97 8.63 -2.54 0.85
CA ASP A 97 9.77 -3.10 1.58
C ASP A 97 11.07 -2.28 1.42
N VAL A 98 11.12 -1.39 0.43
CA VAL A 98 12.30 -0.61 0.03
C VAL A 98 12.16 0.87 0.41
N ILE A 99 10.95 1.42 0.36
CA ILE A 99 10.67 2.80 0.77
C ILE A 99 9.21 2.94 1.21
N ASP A 100 8.99 3.65 2.32
CA ASP A 100 7.64 4.03 2.73
C ASP A 100 7.11 5.28 2.00
N LEU A 101 5.80 5.47 2.01
CA LEU A 101 5.15 6.60 1.34
C LEU A 101 5.62 7.96 1.85
N ARG A 102 5.96 8.07 3.14
CA ARG A 102 6.37 9.33 3.75
C ARG A 102 7.75 9.73 3.24
N MET A 103 8.68 8.79 3.20
CA MET A 103 10.02 9.00 2.66
C MET A 103 9.98 9.35 1.17
N TRP A 104 9.08 8.73 0.40
CA TRP A 104 8.88 9.13 -0.99
C TRP A 104 8.41 10.59 -1.12
N VAL A 105 7.42 10.99 -0.31
CA VAL A 105 6.92 12.39 -0.30
C VAL A 105 8.03 13.36 0.09
N ASP A 106 8.82 13.04 1.13
CA ASP A 106 9.94 13.86 1.59
C ASP A 106 11.04 13.95 0.51
N TYR A 107 11.34 12.84 -0.19
CA TYR A 107 12.31 12.79 -1.28
C TYR A 107 11.92 13.72 -2.44
N ILE A 108 10.66 13.67 -2.89
CA ILE A 108 10.16 14.54 -3.95
C ILE A 108 10.15 16.00 -3.50
N ALA A 109 9.70 16.29 -2.27
CA ALA A 109 9.66 17.64 -1.75
C ALA A 109 11.07 18.26 -1.67
N GLU A 110 12.07 17.48 -1.27
CA GLU A 110 13.46 17.92 -1.23
C GLU A 110 14.01 18.16 -2.64
N ALA A 111 13.73 17.28 -3.59
CA ALA A 111 14.12 17.45 -4.98
C ALA A 111 13.47 18.70 -5.61
N GLU A 112 12.19 18.95 -5.36
CA GLU A 112 11.48 20.17 -5.78
C GLU A 112 12.13 21.43 -5.16
N ARG A 113 12.46 21.37 -3.86
CA ARG A 113 13.13 22.46 -3.13
C ARG A 113 14.51 22.77 -3.70
N MET A 114 15.32 21.74 -3.98
CA MET A 114 16.67 21.89 -4.55
C MET A 114 16.63 22.49 -5.97
N ASN A 115 15.60 22.14 -6.75
CA ASN A 115 15.41 22.63 -8.11
C ASN A 115 14.57 23.92 -8.18
N GLN A 116 14.10 24.44 -7.05
CA GLN A 116 13.26 25.64 -6.93
C GLN A 116 12.03 25.62 -7.84
N THR A 117 11.46 24.43 -8.07
CA THR A 117 10.27 24.26 -8.90
C THR A 117 9.44 23.09 -8.38
N ASN A 118 8.13 23.15 -8.59
CA ASN A 118 7.27 22.00 -8.41
C ASN A 118 7.35 21.11 -9.64
N PHE A 119 7.29 19.80 -9.44
CA PHE A 119 7.27 18.83 -10.52
C PHE A 119 5.82 18.45 -10.85
N ASP A 120 5.51 18.34 -12.14
CA ASP A 120 4.27 17.73 -12.60
C ASP A 120 4.31 16.21 -12.45
N SER A 121 3.16 15.55 -12.67
CA SER A 121 3.04 14.10 -12.46
C SER A 121 3.92 13.29 -13.41
N GLU A 122 4.17 13.76 -14.63
CA GLU A 122 5.06 13.08 -15.61
C GLU A 122 6.53 13.15 -15.15
N THR A 123 6.97 14.31 -14.68
CA THR A 123 8.32 14.49 -14.14
C THR A 123 8.50 13.63 -12.88
N LYS A 124 7.52 13.59 -11.99
CA LYS A 124 7.54 12.74 -10.80
C LYS A 124 7.60 11.26 -11.16
N LEU A 125 6.90 10.82 -12.20
CA LEU A 125 6.97 9.45 -12.69
C LEU A 125 8.36 9.12 -13.22
N ALA A 126 8.94 9.97 -14.07
CA ALA A 126 10.28 9.75 -14.60
C ALA A 126 11.34 9.67 -13.48
N ILE A 127 11.22 10.51 -12.45
CA ILE A 127 12.08 10.44 -11.26
C ILE A 127 11.86 9.10 -10.53
N CYS A 128 10.61 8.70 -10.30
CA CYS A 128 10.25 7.45 -9.63
C CYS A 128 10.87 6.24 -10.33
N GLU A 129 10.69 6.13 -11.65
CA GLU A 129 11.27 5.04 -12.43
C GLU A 129 12.81 5.02 -12.34
N GLN A 130 13.44 6.19 -12.44
CA GLN A 130 14.90 6.30 -12.37
C GLN A 130 15.48 5.92 -11.00
N VAL A 131 14.84 6.31 -9.89
CA VAL A 131 15.38 6.01 -8.55
C VAL A 131 15.32 4.52 -8.23
N PHE A 132 14.27 3.83 -8.67
CA PHE A 132 14.16 2.37 -8.51
C PHE A 132 15.08 1.62 -9.48
N GLU A 133 15.26 2.09 -10.71
CA GLU A 133 16.24 1.51 -11.64
C GLU A 133 17.67 1.59 -11.08
N LYS A 134 18.00 2.67 -10.37
CA LYS A 134 19.33 2.91 -9.79
C LYS A 134 19.54 2.32 -8.40
N GLY A 135 18.52 1.69 -7.80
CA GLY A 135 18.63 1.11 -6.46
C GLY A 135 18.90 2.15 -5.37
N VAL A 136 18.35 3.35 -5.48
CA VAL A 136 18.64 4.48 -4.56
C VAL A 136 18.29 4.16 -3.10
N PHE A 137 17.38 3.22 -2.87
CA PHE A 137 16.83 2.88 -1.56
C PHE A 137 17.16 1.44 -1.10
N ASP A 138 18.03 0.72 -1.81
CA ASP A 138 18.26 -0.72 -1.60
C ASP A 138 18.90 -1.07 -0.23
N ASP A 139 19.50 -0.10 0.45
CA ASP A 139 20.16 -0.29 1.74
C ASP A 139 19.21 -0.20 2.95
N VAL A 140 17.91 -0.02 2.72
CA VAL A 140 16.90 0.14 3.79
C VAL A 140 15.80 -0.90 3.65
N LEU A 141 15.43 -1.53 4.77
CA LEU A 141 14.38 -2.53 4.84
C LEU A 141 13.23 -2.00 5.69
N PHE A 142 12.06 -1.91 5.09
CA PHE A 142 10.83 -1.49 5.73
C PHE A 142 9.91 -2.68 5.97
N ASP A 143 9.19 -2.68 7.10
CA ASP A 143 8.05 -3.58 7.23
C ASP A 143 6.98 -3.17 6.23
N CYS A 144 6.33 -4.16 5.61
CA CYS A 144 5.40 -3.93 4.52
C CYS A 144 4.14 -4.78 4.68
N TYR A 145 3.10 -4.51 3.90
CA TYR A 145 1.86 -5.29 4.02
C TYR A 145 1.86 -6.55 3.16
N LEU A 146 2.82 -6.71 2.24
CA LEU A 146 2.86 -7.79 1.27
C LEU A 146 3.65 -8.99 1.81
N LEU A 147 2.99 -10.14 1.94
CA LEU A 147 3.62 -11.32 2.55
C LEU A 147 4.77 -11.90 1.73
N ASP A 148 4.72 -11.78 0.40
CA ASP A 148 5.81 -12.23 -0.48
C ASP A 148 7.05 -11.35 -0.41
N LYS A 149 6.96 -10.21 0.29
CA LYS A 149 8.06 -9.30 0.58
C LYS A 149 8.52 -9.34 2.04
N LYS A 150 7.81 -10.05 2.93
CA LYS A 150 8.28 -10.28 4.30
C LYS A 150 9.34 -11.38 4.30
N TYR A 151 10.44 -11.15 5.02
CA TYR A 151 11.59 -12.06 5.16
C TYR A 151 11.21 -13.46 5.70
#